data_AF-A0A518WIJ7-F1
#
_entry.id   AF-A0A518WIJ7-F1
#
_cell.length_a   1.000
_cell.length_b   1.000
_cell.length_c   1.000
_cell.angle_alpha   90.00
_cell.angle_beta   90.00
_cell.angle_gamma   90.00
#
_symmetry.space_group_name_H-M   'P 1'
#
loop_
_entity.id
_entity.type
_entity.pdbx_description
1 polymer ?
#
loop_
_entity_poly.entity_id
_entity_poly.type
_entity_poly.pdbx_seq_one_letter_code
_entity_poly.pdbx_strand_id
1 'polypeptide(L)'
;MSTKRWLAGVGLLALTGALAACAQSRPGADAPPDEPQRKTAAVAVGLSATPPKTSSAPRGFTGTRQYTIVRVGSFEGGLSLTDSGRLAEVDDDQGRQLFVPTPLGGGKYLIKAYARTSAGPLCWRVHNPGNSQPLVVQAATCRTDDARQQFEILAAAGSTPSYLISNAGAFLRTSARSGLILEELGDAPPTSSFRFTDNGPAPADR
;
A
#
# COMPACT_ATOMS: atom_id res chain seq x y z
N MET A 1 -29.73 7.80 42.06
CA MET A 1 -28.86 8.41 43.07
C MET A 1 -27.41 8.32 42.61
N SER A 2 -26.62 9.33 42.95
CA SER A 2 -25.17 9.49 42.77
C SER A 2 -24.59 9.74 41.37
N THR A 3 -24.55 11.03 41.06
CA THR A 3 -23.60 11.77 40.22
C THR A 3 -22.15 11.67 40.69
N LYS A 4 -21.18 11.74 39.76
CA LYS A 4 -19.90 12.42 40.01
C LYS A 4 -19.32 13.02 38.72
N ARG A 5 -19.26 14.35 38.70
CA ARG A 5 -18.59 15.23 37.72
C ARG A 5 -17.21 15.58 38.28
N TRP A 6 -16.19 15.75 37.44
CA TRP A 6 -14.98 16.51 37.77
C TRP A 6 -14.59 17.44 36.61
N LEU A 7 -14.06 18.61 36.99
CA LEU A 7 -13.87 19.84 36.23
C LEU A 7 -12.39 20.08 35.88
N ALA A 8 -12.21 20.84 34.79
CA ALA A 8 -11.25 21.92 34.56
C ALA A 8 -9.73 21.65 34.44
N GLY A 9 -9.15 22.25 33.40
CA GLY A 9 -7.73 22.51 33.24
C GLY A 9 -7.45 23.35 32.00
N VAL A 10 -7.60 24.67 32.11
CA VAL A 10 -7.21 25.67 31.10
C VAL A 10 -5.74 26.04 31.31
N GLY A 11 -4.96 26.11 30.24
CA GLY A 11 -3.57 26.60 30.27
C GLY A 11 -3.20 27.22 28.94
N LEU A 12 -3.50 28.51 28.77
CA LEU A 12 -3.08 29.36 27.65
C LEU A 12 -1.76 30.02 28.04
N LEU A 13 -0.72 29.89 27.22
CA LEU A 13 0.50 30.71 27.32
C LEU A 13 0.86 31.22 25.93
N ALA A 14 0.62 32.51 25.73
CA ALA A 14 1.14 33.29 24.62
C ALA A 14 2.43 33.98 25.07
N LEU A 15 3.46 33.97 24.24
CA LEU A 15 4.54 34.96 24.31
C LEU A 15 5.02 35.32 22.90
N THR A 16 4.82 36.61 22.65
CA THR A 16 5.27 37.46 21.54
C THR A 16 6.78 37.72 21.58
N GLY A 17 7.39 37.86 20.40
CA GLY A 17 8.73 38.45 20.24
C GLY A 17 8.96 38.85 18.78
N ALA A 18 9.27 40.12 18.56
CA ALA A 18 9.18 40.83 17.29
C ALA A 18 10.55 41.17 16.65
N LEU A 19 10.53 41.33 15.31
CA LEU A 19 11.25 42.27 14.45
C LEU A 19 12.79 42.41 14.52
N ALA A 20 13.45 42.15 13.38
CA ALA A 20 14.62 42.90 12.93
C ALA A 20 14.51 43.15 11.42
N ALA A 21 14.90 44.37 11.02
CA ALA A 21 14.62 45.02 9.75
C ALA A 21 15.88 45.20 8.87
N CYS A 22 15.67 45.77 7.67
CA CYS A 22 16.62 46.41 6.75
C CYS A 22 17.44 45.46 5.83
N ALA A 23 17.68 45.71 4.54
CA ALA A 23 17.45 46.89 3.69
C ALA A 23 17.45 46.52 2.19
N GLN A 24 16.99 47.48 1.41
CA GLN A 24 16.64 47.49 -0.01
C GLN A 24 17.82 47.81 -0.95
N SER A 25 17.72 47.31 -2.19
CA SER A 25 18.15 47.89 -3.49
C SER A 25 19.61 47.86 -3.95
N ARG A 26 19.84 47.28 -5.14
CA ARG A 26 20.15 48.06 -6.37
C ARG A 26 19.96 47.26 -7.68
N PRO A 27 19.57 47.93 -8.79
CA PRO A 27 19.43 47.34 -10.12
C PRO A 27 20.72 47.50 -10.95
N GLY A 28 20.92 46.60 -11.91
CA GLY A 28 21.97 46.71 -12.93
C GLY A 28 21.63 45.85 -14.13
N ALA A 29 21.26 46.50 -15.22
CA ALA A 29 21.20 45.93 -16.56
C ALA A 29 22.57 46.13 -17.23
N ASP A 30 23.12 45.09 -17.87
CA ASP A 30 23.61 45.17 -19.25
C ASP A 30 24.09 43.81 -19.80
N ALA A 31 23.55 43.49 -20.98
CA ALA A 31 23.95 42.66 -22.13
C ALA A 31 24.83 41.36 -22.05
N PRO A 32 24.63 40.39 -22.98
CA PRO A 32 25.21 39.04 -22.98
C PRO A 32 26.49 38.90 -23.85
N PRO A 33 27.21 37.75 -23.76
CA PRO A 33 27.58 37.08 -25.01
C PRO A 33 27.53 35.52 -24.98
N ASP A 34 27.14 35.00 -26.15
CA ASP A 34 27.45 33.73 -26.81
C ASP A 34 27.24 32.35 -26.12
N GLU A 35 26.15 31.71 -26.53
CA GLU A 35 26.01 30.25 -26.63
C GLU A 35 26.98 29.64 -27.67
N PRO A 36 27.50 28.44 -27.40
CA PRO A 36 27.64 27.44 -28.44
C PRO A 36 26.48 26.44 -28.38
N GLN A 37 25.66 26.46 -29.43
CA GLN A 37 24.63 25.49 -29.77
C GLN A 37 25.08 24.05 -29.51
N ARG A 38 24.37 23.34 -28.63
CA ARG A 38 24.38 21.87 -28.63
C ARG A 38 23.05 21.36 -29.16
N LYS A 39 23.18 20.77 -30.35
CA LYS A 39 22.18 20.09 -31.17
C LYS A 39 21.08 19.38 -30.37
N THR A 40 19.87 19.62 -30.82
CA THR A 40 18.65 18.85 -30.60
C THR A 40 18.91 17.36 -30.78
N ALA A 41 18.64 16.58 -29.73
CA ALA A 41 18.26 15.18 -29.87
C ALA A 41 16.98 14.99 -29.06
N ALA A 42 15.85 14.99 -29.77
CA ALA A 42 14.59 14.51 -29.22
C ALA A 42 14.78 13.03 -28.89
N VAL A 43 14.95 12.70 -27.61
CA VAL A 43 14.89 11.31 -27.15
C VAL A 43 13.41 10.98 -27.03
N ALA A 44 12.93 10.17 -27.97
CA ALA A 44 11.61 9.59 -27.92
C ALA A 44 11.40 8.90 -26.57
N VAL A 45 10.36 9.32 -25.84
CA VAL A 45 9.89 8.69 -24.62
C VAL A 45 9.29 7.33 -25.00
N GLY A 46 10.15 6.32 -25.12
CA GLY A 46 9.77 4.92 -25.20
C GLY A 46 9.48 4.39 -23.80
N LEU A 47 8.28 4.66 -23.27
CA LEU A 47 7.78 3.97 -22.08
C LEU A 47 7.37 2.55 -22.49
N SER A 48 8.28 1.61 -22.36
CA SER A 48 7.98 0.17 -22.31
C SER A 48 8.98 -0.51 -21.41
N ALA A 49 8.80 -0.31 -20.10
CA ALA A 49 9.37 -1.22 -19.11
C ALA A 49 8.61 -2.54 -19.25
N THR A 50 9.28 -3.52 -19.85
CA THR A 50 8.75 -4.89 -19.97
C THR A 50 8.83 -5.54 -18.59
N PRO A 51 7.72 -6.06 -18.03
CA PRO A 51 7.76 -6.80 -16.78
C PRO A 51 8.76 -7.97 -16.89
N PRO A 52 9.50 -8.32 -15.82
CA PRO A 52 10.45 -9.42 -15.86
C PRO A 52 9.76 -10.70 -16.37
N LYS A 53 10.24 -11.18 -17.52
CA LYS A 53 9.78 -12.41 -18.20
C LYS A 53 10.23 -13.64 -17.41
N THR A 54 9.58 -13.92 -16.29
CA THR A 54 9.36 -15.24 -15.65
C THR A 54 9.01 -15.01 -14.19
N SER A 55 7.83 -14.44 -13.92
CA SER A 55 7.15 -14.69 -12.65
C SER A 55 5.91 -15.50 -12.98
N SER A 56 6.04 -16.82 -12.91
CA SER A 56 4.89 -17.70 -13.00
C SER A 56 3.99 -17.42 -11.80
N ALA A 57 2.75 -17.00 -12.06
CA ALA A 57 1.73 -16.86 -11.03
C ALA A 57 1.73 -18.12 -10.13
N PRO A 58 1.71 -17.96 -8.81
CA PRO A 58 1.72 -19.07 -7.88
C PRO A 58 0.61 -20.07 -8.20
N ARG A 59 1.00 -21.32 -8.45
CA ARG A 59 0.04 -22.42 -8.57
C ARG A 59 -0.49 -22.70 -7.15
N GLY A 60 -1.77 -22.44 -6.89
CA GLY A 60 -2.40 -22.77 -5.59
C GLY A 60 -3.49 -21.82 -5.10
N PHE A 61 -3.57 -20.60 -5.65
CA PHE A 61 -4.64 -19.66 -5.31
C PHE A 61 -5.88 -19.89 -6.18
N THR A 62 -6.69 -20.86 -5.80
CA THR A 62 -7.90 -21.29 -6.53
C THR A 62 -9.18 -20.57 -6.08
N GLY A 63 -9.11 -19.72 -5.06
CA GLY A 63 -10.30 -19.14 -4.41
C GLY A 63 -11.07 -20.11 -3.50
N THR A 64 -10.62 -21.36 -3.37
CA THR A 64 -11.30 -22.38 -2.54
C THR A 64 -10.61 -22.62 -1.19
N ARG A 65 -9.54 -21.89 -0.91
CA ARG A 65 -8.71 -21.99 0.30
C ARG A 65 -8.57 -20.62 0.94
N GLN A 66 -8.53 -20.58 2.25
CA GLN A 66 -8.34 -19.35 3.02
C GLN A 66 -6.96 -19.32 3.68
N TYR A 67 -6.39 -18.13 3.79
CA TYR A 67 -5.01 -17.93 4.21
C TYR A 67 -4.89 -16.81 5.24
N THR A 68 -4.02 -17.00 6.23
CA THR A 68 -3.42 -15.85 6.90
C THR A 68 -2.23 -15.38 6.09
N ILE A 69 -1.97 -14.06 6.10
CA ILE A 69 -0.87 -13.46 5.36
C ILE A 69 0.06 -12.76 6.35
N VAL A 70 1.35 -13.11 6.31
CA VAL A 70 2.37 -12.58 7.23
C VAL A 70 3.57 -12.08 6.44
N ARG A 71 4.08 -10.90 6.74
CA ARG A 71 5.32 -10.41 6.10
C ARG A 71 6.51 -11.27 6.54
N VAL A 72 7.35 -11.66 5.59
CA VAL A 72 8.60 -12.36 5.88
C VAL A 72 9.48 -11.47 6.77
N GLY A 73 9.95 -12.03 7.89
CA GLY A 73 10.74 -11.29 8.89
C GLY A 73 9.89 -10.55 9.94
N SER A 74 8.56 -10.60 9.86
CA SER A 74 7.67 -10.27 10.98
C SER A 74 7.65 -11.42 11.98
N PHE A 75 7.69 -11.13 13.29
CA PHE A 75 7.68 -12.15 14.34
C PHE A 75 6.27 -12.44 14.87
N GLU A 76 5.40 -11.43 14.95
CA GLU A 76 4.04 -11.54 15.51
C GLU A 76 2.95 -10.88 14.66
N GLY A 77 3.33 -10.04 13.68
CA GLY A 77 2.37 -9.26 12.90
C GLY A 77 1.80 -10.01 11.70
N GLY A 78 0.48 -10.10 11.63
CA GLY A 78 -0.30 -10.59 10.48
C GLY A 78 -1.04 -9.47 9.77
N LEU A 79 -1.41 -9.67 8.51
CA LEU A 79 -2.20 -8.68 7.78
C LEU A 79 -3.66 -8.73 8.24
N SER A 80 -4.25 -7.55 8.43
CA SER A 80 -5.66 -7.42 8.78
C SER A 80 -6.24 -6.09 8.27
N LEU A 81 -7.51 -6.09 7.89
CA LEU A 81 -8.31 -4.89 7.69
C LEU A 81 -8.75 -4.41 9.07
N THR A 82 -8.27 -3.23 9.47
CA THR A 82 -8.63 -2.59 10.73
C THR A 82 -10.10 -2.16 10.74
N ASP A 83 -10.59 -1.70 11.90
CA ASP A 83 -11.93 -1.13 12.03
C ASP A 83 -12.18 0.09 11.14
N SER A 84 -11.12 0.84 10.81
CA SER A 84 -11.16 1.92 9.81
C SER A 84 -11.19 1.41 8.36
N GLY A 85 -11.19 0.10 8.15
CA GLY A 85 -11.15 -0.57 6.86
C GLY A 85 -9.79 -0.53 6.19
N ARG A 86 -8.73 0.00 6.82
CA ARG A 86 -7.39 0.07 6.23
C ARG A 86 -6.67 -1.26 6.44
N LEU A 87 -5.98 -1.76 5.42
CA LEU A 87 -5.07 -2.89 5.61
C LEU A 87 -3.83 -2.45 6.40
N ALA A 88 -3.47 -3.23 7.41
CA ALA A 88 -2.29 -3.01 8.22
C ALA A 88 -1.63 -4.34 8.61
N GLU A 89 -0.37 -4.27 9.04
CA GLU A 89 0.22 -5.29 9.89
C GLU A 89 -0.29 -5.02 11.31
N VAL A 90 -0.90 -6.02 11.93
CA VAL A 90 -1.40 -5.95 13.31
C VAL A 90 -0.93 -7.17 14.07
N ASP A 91 -0.73 -6.99 15.36
CA ASP A 91 -0.35 -8.07 16.27
C ASP A 91 -1.61 -8.80 16.80
N ASP A 92 -1.41 -9.83 17.62
CA ASP A 92 -2.44 -10.62 18.28
C ASP A 92 -3.41 -11.37 17.32
N ASP A 93 -4.56 -11.76 17.84
CA ASP A 93 -5.59 -12.50 17.10
C ASP A 93 -6.20 -11.69 15.94
N GLN A 94 -6.06 -10.37 15.95
CA GLN A 94 -6.47 -9.52 14.82
C GLN A 94 -5.65 -9.83 13.57
N GLY A 95 -4.38 -10.22 13.72
CA GLY A 95 -3.49 -10.62 12.63
C GLY A 95 -3.84 -11.98 12.02
N ARG A 96 -4.79 -12.72 12.64
CA ARG A 96 -5.29 -14.00 12.13
C ARG A 96 -6.46 -13.85 11.16
N GLN A 97 -6.68 -12.67 10.58
CA GLN A 97 -7.71 -12.50 9.58
C GLN A 97 -7.46 -13.43 8.38
N LEU A 98 -8.54 -14.02 7.88
CA LEU A 98 -8.51 -14.98 6.79
C LEU A 98 -8.85 -14.30 5.48
N PHE A 99 -7.96 -14.48 4.51
CA PHE A 99 -8.08 -13.96 3.16
C PHE A 99 -8.23 -15.10 2.15
N VAL A 100 -9.03 -14.86 1.10
CA VAL A 100 -9.26 -15.81 0.01
C VAL A 100 -8.88 -15.11 -1.31
N PRO A 101 -7.64 -15.34 -1.80
CA PRO A 101 -7.26 -14.93 -3.14
C PRO A 101 -8.07 -15.71 -4.17
N THR A 102 -8.98 -15.01 -4.85
CA THR A 102 -9.90 -15.56 -5.84
C THR A 102 -9.43 -15.16 -7.24
N PRO A 103 -9.04 -16.12 -8.10
CA PRO A 103 -8.48 -15.82 -9.41
C PRO A 103 -9.52 -15.18 -10.34
N LEU A 104 -9.09 -14.17 -11.10
CA LEU A 104 -9.86 -13.51 -12.16
C LEU A 104 -9.41 -13.92 -13.57
N GLY A 105 -8.36 -14.74 -13.66
CA GLY A 105 -7.63 -14.99 -14.91
C GLY A 105 -6.45 -14.03 -15.08
N GLY A 106 -5.56 -14.33 -16.03
CA GLY A 106 -4.42 -13.45 -16.35
C GLY A 106 -3.44 -13.18 -15.20
N GLY A 107 -3.40 -14.04 -14.17
CA GLY A 107 -2.57 -13.83 -12.96
C GLY A 107 -3.13 -12.78 -11.98
N LYS A 108 -4.38 -12.34 -12.19
CA LYS A 108 -5.06 -11.37 -11.33
C LYS A 108 -5.96 -12.06 -10.31
N TYR A 109 -6.14 -11.41 -9.16
CA TYR A 109 -6.90 -11.92 -8.02
C TYR A 109 -7.74 -10.81 -7.40
N LEU A 110 -8.96 -11.14 -6.99
CA LEU A 110 -9.61 -10.45 -5.87
C LEU A 110 -9.09 -11.04 -4.57
N ILE A 111 -8.68 -10.20 -3.63
CA ILE A 111 -8.33 -10.64 -2.27
C ILE A 111 -9.53 -10.36 -1.37
N LYS A 112 -10.36 -11.39 -1.17
CA LYS A 112 -11.50 -11.36 -0.27
C LYS A 112 -11.01 -11.49 1.17
N ALA A 113 -11.52 -10.67 2.07
CA ALA A 113 -11.25 -10.69 3.49
C ALA A 113 -12.54 -11.04 4.23
N TYR A 114 -12.52 -12.13 4.98
CA TYR A 114 -13.66 -12.56 5.78
C TYR A 114 -13.47 -12.04 7.19
N ALA A 115 -14.21 -11.00 7.57
CA ALA A 115 -14.29 -10.57 8.95
C ALA A 115 -15.27 -11.49 9.70
N ARG A 116 -15.02 -11.74 10.99
CA ARG A 116 -15.89 -12.60 11.82
C ARG A 116 -17.32 -12.09 11.93
N THR A 117 -17.52 -10.78 11.73
CA THR A 117 -18.79 -10.07 11.97
C THR A 117 -19.44 -9.53 10.70
N SER A 118 -18.83 -9.69 9.52
CA SER A 118 -19.37 -9.14 8.27
C SER A 118 -20.41 -10.07 7.62
N ALA A 119 -21.47 -9.50 7.05
CA ALA A 119 -22.51 -10.24 6.31
C ALA A 119 -21.98 -10.96 5.05
N GLY A 120 -20.82 -10.54 4.55
CA GLY A 120 -20.09 -11.16 3.44
C GLY A 120 -18.66 -10.62 3.40
N PRO A 121 -17.78 -11.15 2.53
CA PRO A 121 -16.41 -10.71 2.47
C PRO A 121 -16.31 -9.26 1.95
N LEU A 122 -15.33 -8.53 2.46
CA LEU A 122 -14.86 -7.27 1.87
C LEU A 122 -13.65 -7.57 0.99
N CYS A 123 -13.47 -6.85 -0.11
CA CYS A 123 -12.29 -7.00 -0.96
C CYS A 123 -11.29 -5.89 -0.67
N TRP A 124 -10.02 -6.23 -0.82
CA TRP A 124 -8.96 -5.24 -0.89
C TRP A 124 -9.17 -4.33 -2.10
N ARG A 125 -8.98 -3.03 -1.88
CA ARG A 125 -8.99 -2.02 -2.95
C ARG A 125 -7.88 -1.02 -2.69
N VAL A 126 -7.08 -0.73 -3.70
CA VAL A 126 -6.12 0.37 -3.64
C VAL A 126 -6.85 1.70 -3.51
N HIS A 127 -6.43 2.50 -2.55
CA HIS A 127 -6.88 3.85 -2.30
C HIS A 127 -5.70 4.81 -2.44
N ASN A 128 -5.88 5.82 -3.27
CA ASN A 128 -4.97 6.96 -3.37
C ASN A 128 -5.51 8.09 -2.48
N PRO A 129 -4.90 8.35 -1.31
CA PRO A 129 -5.29 9.45 -0.44
C PRO A 129 -4.99 10.85 -1.01
N GLY A 130 -4.20 10.96 -2.08
CA GLY A 130 -3.75 12.22 -2.66
C GLY A 130 -2.65 12.92 -1.84
N ASN A 131 -2.32 14.17 -2.18
CA ASN A 131 -1.43 15.03 -1.38
C ASN A 131 -0.06 14.42 -1.04
N SER A 132 0.56 13.71 -2.00
CA SER A 132 1.84 13.03 -1.84
C SER A 132 1.87 11.94 -0.75
N GLN A 133 0.70 11.52 -0.25
CA GLN A 133 0.58 10.39 0.66
C GLN A 133 0.72 9.08 -0.12
N PRO A 134 1.30 8.03 0.49
CA PRO A 134 1.48 6.75 -0.17
C PRO A 134 0.13 6.08 -0.46
N LEU A 135 0.11 5.23 -1.49
CA LEU A 135 -1.05 4.37 -1.77
C LEU A 135 -1.25 3.40 -0.61
N VAL A 136 -2.51 3.15 -0.25
CA VAL A 136 -2.88 2.21 0.80
C VAL A 136 -3.94 1.24 0.30
N VAL A 137 -4.11 0.12 0.98
CA VAL A 137 -5.24 -0.78 0.73
C VAL A 137 -6.35 -0.47 1.73
N GLN A 138 -7.58 -0.38 1.24
CA GLN A 138 -8.80 -0.26 2.03
C GLN A 138 -9.77 -1.37 1.68
N ALA A 139 -10.65 -1.68 2.62
CA ALA A 139 -11.79 -2.55 2.44
C ALA A 139 -12.83 -1.89 1.52
N ALA A 140 -13.39 -2.67 0.60
CA ALA A 140 -14.47 -2.25 -0.27
C ALA A 140 -15.42 -3.42 -0.55
N THR A 141 -16.61 -3.13 -1.05
CA THR A 141 -17.46 -4.15 -1.67
C THR A 141 -16.72 -4.79 -2.84
N CYS A 142 -16.73 -6.11 -2.90
CA CYS A 142 -16.06 -6.88 -3.96
C CYS A 142 -16.65 -6.57 -5.35
N ARG A 143 -15.78 -6.19 -6.27
CA ARG A 143 -16.11 -5.91 -7.68
C ARG A 143 -15.01 -6.43 -8.58
N THR A 144 -15.32 -7.43 -9.42
CA THR A 144 -14.35 -8.09 -10.29
C THR A 144 -13.85 -7.17 -11.42
N ASP A 145 -14.62 -6.15 -11.77
CA ASP A 145 -14.34 -5.17 -12.82
C ASP A 145 -13.60 -3.91 -12.30
N ASP A 146 -13.49 -3.70 -10.99
CA ASP A 146 -12.71 -2.58 -10.43
C ASP A 146 -11.22 -2.90 -10.47
N ALA A 147 -10.49 -2.28 -11.40
CA ALA A 147 -9.04 -2.48 -11.57
C ALA A 147 -8.23 -2.25 -10.27
N ARG A 148 -8.72 -1.42 -9.35
CA ARG A 148 -8.06 -1.18 -8.04
C ARG A 148 -8.22 -2.35 -7.06
N GLN A 149 -9.07 -3.32 -7.39
CA GLN A 149 -9.23 -4.57 -6.64
C GLN A 149 -8.52 -5.76 -7.30
N GLN A 150 -7.98 -5.59 -8.50
CA GLN A 150 -7.32 -6.66 -9.24
C GLN A 150 -5.83 -6.72 -8.89
N PHE A 151 -5.49 -7.48 -7.86
CA PHE A 151 -4.11 -7.65 -7.41
C PHE A 151 -3.41 -8.76 -8.20
N GLU A 152 -2.10 -8.63 -8.37
CA GLU A 152 -1.23 -9.74 -8.76
C GLU A 152 -0.58 -10.31 -7.50
N ILE A 153 -0.41 -11.63 -7.49
CA ILE A 153 0.39 -12.33 -6.50
C ILE A 153 1.48 -13.06 -7.27
N LEU A 154 2.73 -12.74 -6.98
CA LEU A 154 3.90 -13.19 -7.72
C LEU A 154 4.83 -13.96 -6.78
N ALA A 155 5.45 -15.04 -7.23
CA ALA A 155 6.47 -15.71 -6.43
C ALA A 155 7.66 -14.75 -6.22
N ALA A 156 8.07 -14.58 -4.96
CA ALA A 156 9.29 -13.87 -4.64
C ALA A 156 10.50 -14.79 -4.89
N ALA A 157 11.66 -14.20 -5.18
CA ALA A 157 12.91 -14.94 -5.28
C ALA A 157 13.34 -15.47 -3.90
N GLY A 158 13.84 -16.70 -3.84
CA GLY A 158 14.35 -17.29 -2.61
C GLY A 158 14.07 -18.79 -2.51
N SER A 159 14.58 -19.42 -1.44
CA SER A 159 14.41 -20.85 -1.16
C SER A 159 13.13 -21.16 -0.38
N THR A 160 12.59 -20.18 0.34
CA THR A 160 11.32 -20.33 1.08
C THR A 160 10.18 -19.74 0.26
N PRO A 161 9.05 -20.44 0.12
CA PRO A 161 7.87 -19.88 -0.54
C PRO A 161 7.40 -18.59 0.12
N SER A 162 7.55 -17.47 -0.60
CA SER A 162 6.97 -16.19 -0.27
C SER A 162 6.53 -15.48 -1.55
N TYR A 163 5.72 -14.45 -1.38
CA TYR A 163 5.03 -13.81 -2.48
C TYR A 163 5.13 -12.30 -2.40
N LEU A 164 5.21 -11.68 -3.56
CA LEU A 164 5.01 -10.26 -3.75
C LEU A 164 3.53 -10.04 -4.08
N ILE A 165 2.95 -8.97 -3.54
CA ILE A 165 1.58 -8.58 -3.83
C ILE A 165 1.63 -7.22 -4.48
N SER A 166 0.99 -7.05 -5.63
CA SER A 166 1.01 -5.77 -6.35
C SER A 166 -0.35 -5.43 -6.95
N ASN A 167 -0.54 -4.16 -7.29
CA ASN A 167 -1.63 -3.66 -8.11
C ASN A 167 -1.08 -2.58 -9.03
N ALA A 168 -1.33 -2.70 -10.33
CA ALA A 168 -0.87 -1.75 -11.35
C ALA A 168 0.62 -1.36 -11.26
N GLY A 169 1.50 -2.30 -10.90
CA GLY A 169 2.95 -2.08 -10.78
C GLY A 169 3.40 -1.49 -9.44
N ALA A 170 2.49 -1.10 -8.55
CA ALA A 170 2.81 -0.75 -7.17
C ALA A 170 2.82 -2.00 -6.29
N PHE A 171 3.87 -2.19 -5.49
CA PHE A 171 4.06 -3.37 -4.64
C PHE A 171 3.74 -3.06 -3.19
N LEU A 172 3.05 -4.00 -2.54
CA LEU A 172 2.76 -3.95 -1.12
C LEU A 172 4.06 -4.08 -0.33
N ARG A 173 4.28 -3.16 0.62
CA ARG A 173 5.46 -3.15 1.47
C ARG A 173 5.17 -2.46 2.80
N THR A 174 6.08 -2.64 3.75
CA THR A 174 6.10 -1.86 4.98
C THR A 174 7.01 -0.63 4.84
N SER A 175 6.53 0.48 5.39
CA SER A 175 7.21 1.76 5.54
C SER A 175 7.28 2.10 7.03
N ALA A 176 8.44 2.59 7.49
CA ALA A 176 8.63 3.01 8.87
C ALA A 176 7.71 4.17 9.28
N ARG A 177 7.30 5.02 8.33
CA ARG A 177 6.47 6.21 8.60
C ARG A 177 4.98 5.97 8.44
N SER A 178 4.60 5.09 7.51
CA SER A 178 3.21 4.94 7.07
C SER A 178 2.68 3.52 7.27
N GLY A 179 3.47 2.63 7.88
CA GLY A 179 3.14 1.21 7.99
C GLY A 179 3.01 0.56 6.61
N LEU A 180 2.02 -0.31 6.46
CA LEU A 180 1.76 -1.03 5.22
C LEU A 180 1.23 -0.09 4.12
N ILE A 181 1.88 -0.06 2.96
CA ILE A 181 1.57 0.79 1.80
C ILE A 181 1.78 0.04 0.48
N LEU A 182 1.31 0.59 -0.62
CA LEU A 182 1.76 0.23 -1.97
C LEU A 182 2.69 1.31 -2.50
N GLU A 183 3.79 0.89 -3.13
CA GLU A 183 4.77 1.81 -3.73
C GLU A 183 5.16 1.33 -5.13
N GLU A 184 5.17 2.26 -6.08
CA GLU A 184 5.72 2.02 -7.42
C GLU A 184 7.25 2.00 -7.33
N LEU A 185 7.87 0.92 -7.81
CA LEU A 185 9.30 0.70 -7.60
C LEU A 185 10.16 1.04 -8.82
N GLY A 186 9.56 1.26 -9.99
CA GLY A 186 10.32 1.37 -11.24
C GLY A 186 11.22 0.14 -11.42
N ASP A 187 12.53 0.38 -11.57
CA ASP A 187 13.54 -0.68 -11.70
C ASP A 187 14.07 -1.22 -10.35
N ALA A 188 13.65 -0.64 -9.23
CA ALA A 188 14.09 -1.10 -7.92
C ALA A 188 13.42 -2.43 -7.55
N PRO A 189 14.15 -3.36 -6.89
CA PRO A 189 13.57 -4.62 -6.48
C PRO A 189 12.56 -4.42 -5.32
N PRO A 190 11.48 -5.23 -5.27
CA PRO A 190 10.58 -5.28 -4.12
C PRO A 190 11.31 -5.62 -2.82
N THR A 191 11.00 -4.86 -1.77
CA THR A 191 11.69 -4.94 -0.47
C THR A 191 10.92 -5.72 0.59
N SER A 192 9.66 -6.10 0.31
CA SER A 192 8.82 -6.89 1.20
C SER A 192 8.23 -8.07 0.45
N SER A 193 8.18 -9.23 1.12
CA SER A 193 7.46 -10.40 0.65
C SER A 193 6.62 -10.99 1.78
N PHE A 194 5.62 -11.79 1.41
CA PHE A 194 4.59 -12.28 2.32
C PHE A 194 4.44 -13.80 2.21
N ARG A 195 4.28 -14.45 3.35
CA ARG A 195 3.91 -15.88 3.44
C ARG A 195 2.41 -15.99 3.54
N PHE A 196 1.87 -16.97 2.82
CA PHE A 196 0.47 -17.34 2.87
C PHE A 196 0.39 -18.68 3.59
N THR A 197 -0.19 -18.70 4.77
CA THR A 197 -0.39 -19.93 5.55
C THR A 197 -1.80 -20.42 5.30
N ASP A 198 -1.93 -21.61 4.72
CA ASP A 198 -3.22 -22.22 4.42
C ASP A 198 -3.96 -22.61 5.71
N ASN A 199 -5.20 -22.15 5.85
CA ASN A 199 -6.08 -22.38 6.98
C ASN A 199 -7.33 -23.19 6.59
N GLY A 200 -7.24 -23.97 5.51
CA GLY A 200 -8.27 -24.90 5.06
C GLY A 200 -9.23 -24.31 4.02
N PRO A 201 -10.42 -24.92 3.85
CA PRO A 201 -11.41 -24.48 2.88
C PRO A 201 -11.86 -23.03 3.13
N ALA A 202 -12.06 -22.28 2.04
CA ALA A 202 -12.74 -20.99 2.11
C ALA A 202 -14.20 -21.16 2.55
N PRO A 203 -14.81 -20.17 3.21
CA PRO A 203 -16.24 -20.18 3.49
C PRO A 203 -17.02 -20.27 2.18
N ALA A 204 -18.11 -21.05 2.17
CA ALA A 204 -19.03 -21.04 1.04
C ALA A 204 -19.57 -19.61 0.82
N ASP A 205 -19.62 -19.17 -0.44
CA ASP A 205 -20.27 -17.90 -0.79
C ASP A 205 -21.74 -17.99 -0.31
N ARG A 206 -22.13 -17.10 0.61
CA ARG A 206 -23.50 -17.03 1.16
C ARG A 206 -24.40 -16.17 0.29
#